data_AF-A0A5C6YLB4-F1
#
_entry.id   AF-A0A5C6YLB4-F1
#
_cell.length_a   1.000
_cell.length_b   1.000
_cell.length_c   1.000
_cell.angle_alpha   90.00
_cell.angle_beta   90.00
_cell.angle_gamma   90.00
#
_symmetry.space_group_name_H-M   'P 1'
#
loop_
_entity.id
_entity.type
_entity.pdbx_description
1 polymer ?
#
loop_
_entity_poly.entity_id
_entity_poly.type
_entity_poly.pdbx_seq_one_letter_code
_entity_poly.pdbx_strand_id
1 'polypeptide(L)'
;MDTSPAGKTTALIAYAPFVGFMIAFFINKDENHVFATWHIKNMFGLTLLFIISLVVQSQVDVTAGDIIWIICVLLWLYCWAMAFFNKMKGIPYLSDKFQDWFLFLN
;
A
#
# COMPACT_ATOMS: atom_id res chain seq x y z
N MET A 1 -27.26 0.59 -6.26
CA MET A 1 -26.57 1.76 -5.68
C MET A 1 -25.19 1.30 -5.30
N ASP A 2 -24.15 1.77 -5.99
CA ASP A 2 -22.78 1.49 -5.57
C ASP A 2 -22.49 2.29 -4.30
N THR A 3 -22.59 1.62 -3.15
CA THR A 3 -22.22 2.21 -1.85
C THR A 3 -20.70 2.22 -1.75
N SER A 4 -20.08 3.24 -2.37
CA SER A 4 -18.64 3.47 -2.23
C SER A 4 -18.29 3.72 -0.76
N PRO A 5 -17.23 3.08 -0.22
CA PRO A 5 -16.72 3.39 1.12
C PRO A 5 -16.29 4.86 1.22
N ALA A 6 -16.47 5.44 2.40
CA ALA A 6 -15.87 6.73 2.73
C ALA A 6 -14.34 6.64 2.61
N GLY A 7 -13.71 7.67 2.04
CA GLY A 7 -12.26 7.67 1.79
C GLY A 7 -11.79 6.86 0.58
N LYS A 8 -12.68 6.39 -0.31
CA LYS A 8 -12.27 5.67 -1.53
C LYS A 8 -11.25 6.45 -2.37
N THR A 9 -11.50 7.74 -2.58
CA THR A 9 -10.59 8.60 -3.36
C THR A 9 -9.21 8.66 -2.69
N THR A 10 -9.18 8.89 -1.38
CA THR A 10 -7.95 8.90 -0.57
C THR A 10 -7.21 7.56 -0.64
N ALA A 11 -7.93 6.43 -0.57
CA ALA A 11 -7.35 5.11 -0.74
C ALA A 11 -6.72 4.88 -2.13
N LEU A 12 -7.35 5.39 -3.20
CA LEU A 12 -6.79 5.31 -4.55
C LEU A 12 -5.57 6.21 -4.72
N ILE A 13 -5.61 7.42 -4.14
CA ILE A 13 -4.47 8.36 -4.13
C ILE A 13 -3.28 7.74 -3.39
N ALA A 14 -3.51 6.96 -2.34
CA ALA A 14 -2.44 6.33 -1.57
C ALA A 14 -1.51 5.49 -2.46
N TYR A 15 -2.03 4.86 -3.52
CA TYR A 15 -1.24 4.04 -4.44
C TYR A 15 -0.50 4.82 -5.52
N ALA A 16 -0.73 6.13 -5.67
CA ALA A 16 0.19 6.95 -6.44
C ALA A 16 1.54 6.99 -5.68
N PRO A 17 2.64 6.47 -6.26
CA PRO A 17 3.87 6.21 -5.51
C PRO A 17 4.41 7.46 -4.82
N PHE A 18 5.08 7.27 -3.67
CA PHE A 18 5.73 8.27 -2.80
C PHE A 18 4.89 9.53 -2.48
N VAL A 19 4.66 10.39 -3.47
CA VAL A 19 3.87 11.61 -3.38
C VAL A 19 2.42 11.31 -3.02
N GLY A 20 1.78 10.36 -3.72
CA GLY A 20 0.37 10.03 -3.46
C GLY A 20 0.15 9.40 -2.09
N PHE A 21 1.04 8.50 -1.68
CA PHE A 21 1.07 7.96 -0.32
C PHE A 21 1.10 9.07 0.75
N MET A 22 2.03 10.02 0.63
CA MET A 22 2.14 11.12 1.60
C MET A 22 0.88 11.99 1.61
N ILE A 23 0.36 12.34 0.44
CA ILE A 23 -0.88 13.13 0.32
C ILE A 23 -2.04 12.40 0.99
N ALA A 24 -2.24 11.11 0.68
CA ALA A 24 -3.32 10.32 1.23
C ALA A 24 -3.22 10.18 2.75
N PHE A 25 -2.00 10.02 3.29
CA PHE A 25 -1.77 10.00 4.73
C PHE A 25 -2.22 11.30 5.39
N PHE A 26 -1.82 12.47 4.87
CA PHE A 26 -2.21 13.75 5.46
C PHE A 26 -3.72 14.01 5.34
N ILE A 27 -4.34 13.69 4.21
CA ILE A 27 -5.81 13.81 4.03
C ILE A 27 -6.52 12.94 5.08
N ASN A 28 -6.10 11.68 5.20
CA ASN A 28 -6.78 10.75 6.09
C ASN A 28 -6.50 11.00 7.58
N LYS A 29 -5.41 11.71 7.91
CA LYS A 29 -5.14 12.14 9.29
C LYS A 29 -6.21 13.08 9.84
N ASP A 30 -6.98 13.75 8.98
CA ASP A 30 -8.07 14.64 9.37
C ASP A 30 -9.44 13.98 9.14
N GLU A 31 -9.61 13.23 8.04
CA GLU A 31 -10.88 12.56 7.70
C GLU A 31 -11.13 11.24 8.46
N ASN A 32 -10.05 10.55 8.85
CA ASN A 32 -10.04 9.30 9.61
C ASN A 32 -10.96 8.20 9.02
N HIS A 33 -10.83 7.95 7.72
CA HIS A 33 -11.58 6.92 7.03
C HIS A 33 -10.87 5.57 7.12
N VAL A 34 -11.51 4.59 7.78
CA VAL A 34 -10.98 3.23 7.97
C VAL A 34 -10.55 2.58 6.64
N PHE A 35 -11.33 2.77 5.57
CA PHE A 35 -11.02 2.23 4.25
C PHE A 35 -9.72 2.81 3.68
N ALA A 36 -9.50 4.12 3.82
CA ALA A 36 -8.28 4.78 3.39
C ALA A 36 -7.10 4.39 4.28
N THR A 37 -7.25 4.39 5.61
CA THR A 37 -6.23 3.93 6.56
C THR A 37 -5.71 2.54 6.18
N TRP A 38 -6.63 1.62 5.86
CA TRP A 38 -6.27 0.25 5.49
C TRP A 38 -5.36 0.21 4.25
N HIS A 39 -5.69 0.95 3.19
CA HIS A 39 -4.89 1.02 1.97
C HIS A 39 -3.60 1.84 2.12
N ILE A 40 -3.59 2.89 2.95
CA ILE A 40 -2.38 3.67 3.29
C ILE A 40 -1.35 2.78 3.98
N LYS A 41 -1.75 1.99 4.96
CA LYS A 41 -0.87 1.03 5.65
C LYS A 41 -0.32 -0.03 4.70
N ASN A 42 -1.13 -0.51 3.76
CA ASN A 42 -0.67 -1.44 2.73
C ASN A 42 0.34 -0.83 1.78
N MET A 43 0.10 0.42 1.34
CA MET A 43 1.07 1.12 0.50
C MET A 43 2.39 1.32 1.22
N PHE A 44 2.37 1.70 2.51
CA PHE A 44 3.59 1.83 3.30
C PHE A 44 4.38 0.52 3.35
N GLY A 45 3.71 -0.60 3.56
CA GLY A 45 4.33 -1.93 3.51
C GLY A 45 4.93 -2.28 2.14
N LEU A 46 4.26 -1.91 1.04
CA LEU A 46 4.81 -2.05 -0.31
C LEU A 46 6.04 -1.16 -0.53
N THR A 47 6.06 0.05 0.02
CA THR A 47 7.25 0.92 -0.02
C THR A 47 8.44 0.28 0.69
N LEU A 48 8.22 -0.37 1.84
CA LEU A 48 9.28 -1.13 2.51
C LEU A 48 9.78 -2.31 1.65
N LEU A 49 8.87 -3.07 1.02
CA LEU A 49 9.23 -4.16 0.12
C LEU A 49 10.03 -3.67 -1.09
N PHE A 50 9.67 -2.51 -1.64
CA PHE A 50 10.43 -1.86 -2.70
C PHE A 50 11.85 -1.49 -2.24
N ILE A 51 12.01 -0.89 -1.06
CA ILE A 51 13.34 -0.59 -0.50
C ILE A 51 14.16 -1.88 -0.32
N ILE A 52 13.53 -2.97 0.16
CA ILE A 52 14.18 -4.27 0.28
C ILE A 52 14.68 -4.77 -1.08
N SER A 53 13.87 -4.64 -2.15
CA SER A 53 14.32 -5.04 -3.50
C SER A 53 15.58 -4.28 -3.94
N LEU A 54 15.66 -2.97 -3.69
CA LEU A 54 16.82 -2.15 -4.05
C LEU A 54 18.07 -2.53 -3.25
N VAL A 55 17.90 -2.81 -1.95
CA VAL A 55 19.01 -3.26 -1.10
C VAL A 55 19.51 -4.63 -1.55
N VAL A 56 18.61 -5.59 -1.82
CA VAL A 56 19.00 -6.93 -2.31
C VAL A 56 19.69 -6.82 -3.67
N GLN A 57 19.15 -6.02 -4.59
CA GLN A 57 19.74 -5.81 -5.92
C GLN A 57 21.17 -5.26 -5.83
N SER A 58 21.42 -4.31 -4.93
CA SER A 58 22.71 -3.63 -4.82
C SER A 58 23.74 -4.34 -3.94
N GLN A 59 23.31 -5.08 -2.90
CA GLN A 59 24.21 -5.65 -1.89
C GLN A 59 24.31 -7.17 -1.94
N VAL A 60 23.36 -7.87 -2.55
CA VAL A 60 23.28 -9.34 -2.50
C VAL A 60 23.40 -9.94 -3.89
N ASP A 61 22.40 -9.70 -4.75
CA ASP A 61 22.35 -10.21 -6.11
C ASP A 61 21.33 -9.41 -6.93
N VAL A 62 21.74 -8.97 -8.12
CA VAL A 62 20.92 -8.13 -9.00
C VAL A 62 19.66 -8.87 -9.44
N THR A 63 19.78 -10.15 -9.80
CA THR A 63 18.65 -10.94 -10.32
C THR A 63 17.62 -11.20 -9.23
N ALA A 64 18.07 -11.53 -8.02
CA ALA A 64 17.18 -11.68 -6.85
C ALA A 64 16.45 -10.37 -6.55
N GLY A 65 17.14 -9.24 -6.60
CA GLY A 65 16.55 -7.91 -6.45
C GLY A 65 15.45 -7.64 -7.49
N ASP A 66 15.72 -7.92 -8.76
CA ASP A 66 14.76 -7.76 -9.86
C ASP A 66 13.50 -8.62 -9.65
N ILE A 67 13.67 -9.87 -9.19
CA ILE A 67 12.54 -10.76 -8.90
C ILE A 67 11.65 -10.17 -7.79
N ILE A 68 12.25 -9.69 -6.69
CA ILE A 68 11.50 -9.08 -5.58
C ILE A 68 10.79 -7.81 -6.07
N TRP A 69 11.45 -7.01 -6.91
CA TRP A 69 10.86 -5.80 -7.50
C TRP A 69 9.62 -6.14 -8.36
N ILE A 70 9.71 -7.15 -9.23
CA ILE A 70 8.57 -7.61 -10.04
C ILE A 70 7.41 -8.06 -9.16
N ILE A 71 7.69 -8.85 -8.12
CA ILE A 71 6.67 -9.28 -7.14
C ILE A 71 6.03 -8.06 -6.46
N CYS A 72 6.83 -7.07 -6.06
CA CYS A 72 6.34 -5.84 -5.45
C CYS A 72 5.38 -5.08 -6.38
N VAL A 73 5.71 -4.96 -7.67
CA VAL A 73 4.84 -4.30 -8.67
C VAL A 73 3.52 -5.06 -8.85
N LEU A 74 3.56 -6.39 -8.92
CA LEU A 74 2.34 -7.23 -9.02
C LEU A 74 1.44 -7.07 -7.80
N LEU A 75 2.03 -7.08 -6.59
CA LEU A 75 1.29 -6.86 -5.34
C LEU A 75 0.72 -5.44 -5.25
N TRP A 76 1.47 -4.43 -5.71
CA TRP A 76 1.00 -3.05 -5.78
C TRP A 76 -0.22 -2.91 -6.70
N LEU A 77 -0.15 -3.44 -7.92
CA LEU A 77 -1.29 -3.47 -8.86
C LEU A 77 -2.50 -4.21 -8.26
N TYR A 78 -2.26 -5.34 -7.59
CA TYR A 78 -3.31 -6.09 -6.92
C TYR A 78 -3.99 -5.25 -5.83
N CYS A 79 -3.23 -4.66 -4.90
CA CYS A 79 -3.78 -3.86 -3.81
C CYS A 79 -4.53 -2.62 -4.33
N TRP A 80 -4.02 -2.00 -5.39
CA TRP A 80 -4.67 -0.86 -6.04
C TRP A 80 -6.00 -1.28 -6.70
N ALA A 81 -6.03 -2.43 -7.37
CA ALA A 81 -7.27 -3.00 -7.91
C ALA A 81 -8.29 -3.30 -6.81
N MET A 82 -7.86 -3.84 -5.65
CA MET A 82 -8.77 -4.07 -4.53
C MET A 82 -9.37 -2.77 -3.99
N ALA A 83 -8.60 -1.68 -3.92
CA ALA A 83 -9.12 -0.35 -3.58
C ALA A 83 -10.16 0.14 -4.61
N PHE A 84 -9.90 -0.06 -5.91
CA PHE A 84 -10.83 0.27 -6.98
C PHE A 84 -12.17 -0.45 -6.84
N PHE A 85 -12.13 -1.74 -6.45
CA PHE A 85 -13.29 -2.59 -6.19
C PHE A 85 -13.87 -2.46 -4.78
N ASN A 86 -13.50 -1.43 -4.00
CA ASN A 86 -14.03 -1.18 -2.65
C ASN A 86 -13.74 -2.31 -1.63
N LYS A 87 -12.61 -3.02 -1.78
CA LYS A 87 -12.26 -4.17 -0.93
C LYS A 87 -11.02 -3.88 -0.09
N MET A 88 -11.15 -4.04 1.23
CA MET A 88 -10.01 -4.08 2.17
C MET A 88 -9.32 -5.45 2.10
N LYS A 89 -8.68 -5.72 0.95
CA LYS A 89 -7.90 -6.94 0.68
C LYS A 89 -6.64 -6.55 -0.09
N GLY A 90 -5.56 -7.30 0.12
CA GLY A 90 -4.23 -6.94 -0.35
C GLY A 90 -3.29 -8.12 -0.23
N ILE A 91 -2.03 -7.84 0.09
CA ILE A 91 -0.99 -8.85 0.24
C ILE A 91 -1.45 -9.95 1.22
N PRO A 92 -1.59 -11.22 0.76
CA PRO A 92 -2.03 -12.32 1.60
C PRO A 92 -1.17 -12.42 2.87
N TYR A 93 -1.83 -12.62 4.03
CA TYR A 93 -1.24 -12.67 5.38
C TYR A 93 -0.59 -11.38 5.88
N LEU A 94 0.01 -10.59 5.01
CA LEU A 94 0.81 -9.43 5.39
C LEU A 94 -0.04 -8.16 5.59
N SER A 95 -1.10 -7.99 4.79
CA SER A 95 -2.00 -6.83 4.91
C SER A 95 -2.64 -6.70 6.30
N ASP A 96 -3.00 -7.82 6.93
CA ASP A 96 -3.57 -7.82 8.28
C ASP A 96 -2.51 -7.42 9.31
N LYS A 97 -1.28 -7.94 9.15
CA LYS A 97 -0.14 -7.56 10.00
C LYS A 97 0.23 -6.09 9.86
N PHE A 98 0.10 -5.50 8.68
CA PHE A 98 0.31 -4.07 8.51
C PHE A 98 -0.67 -3.22 9.31
N GLN A 99 -1.91 -3.70 9.52
CA GLN A 99 -2.88 -2.99 10.37
C GLN A 99 -2.40 -2.93 11.82
N ASP A 100 -1.82 -4.03 12.31
CA ASP A 100 -1.29 -4.20 13.66
C ASP A 100 0.07 -3.50 13.87
N TRP A 101 0.94 -3.49 12.86
CA TRP A 101 2.30 -2.95 12.97
C TRP A 101 2.36 -1.43 12.78
N PHE A 102 1.59 -0.89 11.85
CA PHE A 102 1.69 0.52 11.47
C PHE A 102 0.65 1.38 12.19
N LEU A 103 0.55 1.25 13.51
CA LEU A 103 -0.43 1.97 14.34
C LEU A 103 -0.27 3.50 14.31
N PHE A 104 0.88 4.00 13.85
CA PHE A 104 1.14 5.42 13.66
C PHE A 104 0.52 6.01 12.39
N LEU A 105 0.05 5.17 11.46
CA LEU A 105 -0.65 5.58 10.24
C LEU A 105 -2.16 5.50 10.48
N ASN A 106 -2.78 6.59 10.92
CA ASN A 106 -4.25 6.68 11.08
C ASN A 106 -4.82 7.68 10.09
#